data_AF-A0A0C1ZR27-F1
#
_entry.id   AF-A0A0C1ZR27-F1
#
_cell.length_a   1.000
_cell.length_b   1.000
_cell.length_c   1.000
_cell.angle_alpha   90.00
_cell.angle_beta   90.00
_cell.angle_gamma   90.00
#
_symmetry.space_group_name_H-M   'P 1'
#
loop_
_entity.id
_entity.type
_entity.pdbx_description
1 polymer ?
#
loop_
_entity_poly.entity_id
_entity_poly.type
_entity_poly.pdbx_seq_one_letter_code
_entity_poly.pdbx_strand_id
1 'polypeptide(L)'
;MPRFERDDRFWEIERDGRRLRVRSGRIGEPGEQLVHSAHFEAEAMREFDDRIEAKLAEGYRPVEQPREQIGALDPAMAAAVLAALDPEQLATPDGPELLRAAWSVLGDWLSAQGDVRGELIAIDETLAYVDGPGRARLLGRRDKLLTQWIPRWLGDYGKLDGPDRPISLAWDHGFIAAARIGTEPGGLDLSRWRLGLRDLVPVLDTMLSHPLALPIQQLRIGELDPRSRRDLARALPILQLDRRPALIRLELGGVSRGRWARDETGNLRQRVALARIGSLAPLALASDWAPRLAALRIVGTELRVFPPLSQLRVLELQVPTLDEELRRWLVDGPWPVLERLWLRCTHINDPWSNAGGPGLDNEGPNLDELLVALTQTRLRELGLQGPSALDRVLEFAINRPLKLTELRLFGLTDNAVDALLEAHEFFGDIDRIVLEQCESVRRWPELQRRYGAQLHTCDQTFGVVGEREGDDLRESLFDAPGWAAP
;
A
#
# COMPACT_ATOMS: atom_id res chain seq x y z
N MET A 1 20.43 -2.94 -21.46
CA MET A 1 21.49 -3.86 -21.94
C MET A 1 22.82 -3.21 -21.57
N PRO A 2 23.54 -3.67 -20.53
CA PRO A 2 24.78 -3.00 -20.11
C PRO A 2 25.73 -2.83 -21.28
N ARG A 3 26.21 -1.59 -21.47
CA ARG A 3 27.15 -1.19 -22.52
C ARG A 3 28.47 -0.88 -21.89
N PHE A 4 29.51 -1.32 -22.57
CA PHE A 4 30.87 -1.05 -22.21
C PHE A 4 31.54 -0.45 -23.43
N GLU A 5 32.33 0.58 -23.22
CA GLU A 5 33.06 1.24 -24.30
C GLU A 5 34.55 1.22 -24.02
N ARG A 6 35.31 1.11 -25.10
CA ARG A 6 36.77 1.21 -25.10
C ARG A 6 37.19 1.84 -26.42
N ASP A 7 37.92 2.94 -26.35
CA ASP A 7 38.42 3.67 -27.52
C ASP A 7 37.26 4.04 -28.47
N ASP A 8 37.27 3.57 -29.73
CA ASP A 8 36.21 3.78 -30.72
C ASP A 8 35.18 2.64 -30.78
N ARG A 9 35.17 1.72 -29.81
CA ARG A 9 34.36 0.49 -29.82
C ARG A 9 33.37 0.41 -28.66
N PHE A 10 32.24 -0.24 -28.93
CA PHE A 10 31.27 -0.61 -27.92
C PHE A 10 31.08 -2.13 -27.88
N TRP A 11 30.70 -2.61 -26.71
CA TRP A 11 30.31 -3.98 -26.44
C TRP A 11 29.12 -3.97 -25.48
N GLU A 12 28.08 -4.70 -25.82
CA GLU A 12 26.83 -4.76 -25.09
C GLU A 12 26.44 -6.22 -24.89
N ILE A 13 25.88 -6.53 -23.73
CA ILE A 13 25.41 -7.89 -23.44
C ILE A 13 24.05 -7.86 -22.75
N GLU A 14 23.11 -8.69 -23.20
CA GLU A 14 21.79 -8.92 -22.61
C GLU A 14 21.65 -10.40 -22.29
N ARG A 15 21.05 -10.71 -21.14
CA ARG A 15 20.62 -12.06 -20.79
C ARG A 15 19.10 -12.12 -20.72
N ASP A 16 18.52 -13.03 -21.48
CA ASP A 16 17.10 -13.37 -21.46
C ASP A 16 16.94 -14.87 -21.16
N GLY A 17 16.75 -15.17 -19.86
CA GLY A 17 16.74 -16.54 -19.34
C GLY A 17 18.05 -17.28 -19.66
N ARG A 18 17.97 -18.22 -20.61
CA ARG A 18 19.10 -19.04 -21.10
C ARG A 18 19.86 -18.43 -22.29
N ARG A 19 19.37 -17.33 -22.86
CA ARG A 19 19.95 -16.73 -24.06
C ARG A 19 20.80 -15.53 -23.68
N LEU A 20 22.00 -15.46 -24.25
CA LEU A 20 22.87 -14.29 -24.20
C LEU A 20 22.86 -13.63 -25.57
N ARG A 21 22.58 -12.34 -25.62
CA ARG A 21 22.75 -11.54 -26.84
C ARG A 21 23.91 -10.60 -26.60
N VAL A 22 24.92 -10.70 -27.44
CA VAL A 22 26.08 -9.82 -27.42
C VAL A 22 26.01 -8.96 -28.66
N ARG A 23 26.14 -7.64 -28.52
CA ARG A 23 26.27 -6.71 -29.64
C ARG A 23 27.58 -5.96 -29.53
N SER A 24 28.35 -5.86 -30.60
CA SER A 24 29.61 -5.14 -30.57
C SER A 24 29.95 -4.50 -31.90
N GLY A 25 30.58 -3.33 -31.87
CA GLY A 25 30.92 -2.60 -33.09
C GLY A 25 31.71 -1.33 -32.79
N ARG A 26 31.90 -0.49 -33.80
CA ARG A 26 32.38 0.87 -33.58
C ARG A 26 31.27 1.76 -33.04
N ILE A 27 31.62 2.70 -32.18
CA ILE A 27 30.67 3.69 -31.64
C ILE A 27 30.09 4.50 -32.81
N GLY A 28 28.76 4.51 -32.91
CA GLY A 28 28.02 5.15 -34.01
C GLY A 28 27.62 4.21 -35.15
N GLU A 29 28.11 2.96 -35.17
CA GLU A 29 27.70 1.93 -36.12
C GLU A 29 26.66 0.97 -35.49
N PRO A 30 25.86 0.25 -36.30
CA PRO A 30 24.86 -0.71 -35.78
C PRO A 30 25.46 -1.85 -34.95
N GLY A 31 26.70 -2.22 -35.24
CA GLY A 31 27.41 -3.36 -34.66
C GLY A 31 26.97 -4.72 -35.19
N GLU A 32 27.77 -5.74 -34.88
CA GLU A 32 27.44 -7.15 -35.11
C GLU A 32 26.76 -7.74 -33.87
N GLN A 33 25.73 -8.56 -34.08
CA GLN A 33 24.99 -9.22 -33.01
C GLN A 33 25.21 -10.72 -33.03
N LEU A 34 25.59 -11.28 -31.89
CA LEU A 34 25.76 -12.71 -31.64
C LEU A 34 24.75 -13.15 -30.59
N VAL A 35 24.06 -14.27 -30.86
CA VAL A 35 23.13 -14.88 -29.90
C VAL A 35 23.69 -16.23 -29.48
N HIS A 36 23.98 -16.38 -28.20
CA HIS A 36 24.37 -17.63 -27.57
C HIS A 36 23.22 -18.17 -26.73
N SER A 37 23.08 -19.49 -26.63
CA SER A 37 22.05 -20.14 -25.80
C SER A 37 22.71 -21.18 -24.93
N ALA A 38 22.68 -20.99 -23.61
CA ALA A 38 23.19 -21.95 -22.64
C ALA A 38 22.18 -23.09 -22.40
N HIS A 39 22.64 -24.17 -21.78
CA HIS A 39 21.81 -25.34 -21.53
C HIS A 39 20.75 -25.05 -20.46
N PHE A 40 21.12 -24.31 -19.42
CA PHE A 40 20.24 -23.86 -18.33
C PHE A 40 20.56 -22.43 -17.86
N GLU A 41 19.66 -21.85 -17.09
CA GLU A 41 19.72 -20.42 -16.73
C GLU A 41 20.94 -20.06 -15.88
N ALA A 42 21.31 -20.91 -14.92
CA ALA A 42 22.46 -20.66 -14.07
C ALA A 42 23.79 -20.67 -14.85
N GLU A 43 23.88 -21.43 -15.94
CA GLU A 43 25.05 -21.41 -16.85
C GLU A 43 25.10 -20.09 -17.62
N ALA A 44 23.97 -19.66 -18.20
CA ALA A 44 23.89 -18.36 -18.88
C ALA A 44 24.25 -17.19 -17.94
N MET A 45 23.89 -17.28 -16.66
CA MET A 45 24.24 -16.25 -15.68
C MET A 45 25.75 -16.21 -15.42
N ARG A 46 26.39 -17.38 -15.18
CA ARG A 46 27.85 -17.44 -15.02
C ARG A 46 28.58 -16.94 -16.25
N GLU A 47 28.16 -17.38 -17.44
CA GLU A 47 28.79 -16.93 -18.69
C GLU A 47 28.58 -15.42 -18.94
N PHE A 48 27.43 -14.87 -18.54
CA PHE A 48 27.18 -13.43 -18.60
C PHE A 48 28.16 -12.67 -17.71
N ASP A 49 28.32 -13.09 -16.46
CA ASP A 49 29.23 -12.48 -15.49
C ASP A 49 30.69 -12.60 -15.94
N ASP A 50 31.11 -13.80 -16.37
CA ASP A 50 32.47 -14.08 -16.87
C ASP A 50 32.81 -13.20 -18.09
N ARG A 51 31.85 -13.00 -19.01
CA ARG A 51 32.04 -12.12 -20.18
C ARG A 51 32.18 -10.66 -19.79
N ILE A 52 31.43 -10.20 -18.79
CA ILE A 52 31.57 -8.84 -18.25
C ILE A 52 32.95 -8.68 -17.61
N GLU A 53 33.35 -9.60 -16.73
CA GLU A 53 34.66 -9.55 -16.06
C GLU A 53 35.80 -9.56 -17.07
N ALA A 54 35.72 -10.43 -18.10
CA ALA A 54 36.70 -10.47 -19.18
C ALA A 54 36.78 -9.13 -19.93
N LYS A 55 35.65 -8.48 -20.23
CA LYS A 55 35.64 -7.19 -20.92
C LYS A 55 36.16 -6.05 -20.06
N LEU A 56 35.87 -6.06 -18.76
CA LEU A 56 36.46 -5.13 -17.80
C LEU A 56 37.98 -5.30 -17.70
N ALA A 57 38.47 -6.55 -17.67
CA ALA A 57 39.91 -6.85 -17.69
C ALA A 57 40.59 -6.42 -19.01
N GLU A 58 39.87 -6.46 -20.13
CA GLU A 58 40.30 -5.88 -21.40
C GLU A 58 40.29 -4.35 -21.41
N GLY A 59 39.90 -3.67 -20.32
CA GLY A 59 39.91 -2.22 -20.21
C GLY A 59 38.67 -1.54 -20.81
N TYR A 60 37.62 -2.29 -21.14
CA TYR A 60 36.33 -1.69 -21.40
C TYR A 60 35.81 -1.06 -20.11
N ARG A 61 35.27 0.15 -20.22
CA ARG A 61 34.66 0.84 -19.10
C ARG A 61 33.15 0.70 -19.23
N PRO A 62 32.43 0.38 -18.13
CA PRO A 62 30.99 0.46 -18.15
C PRO A 62 30.64 1.89 -18.49
N VAL A 63 30.02 2.06 -19.64
CA VAL A 63 29.33 3.30 -19.90
C VAL A 63 28.00 3.06 -19.25
N GLU A 64 27.66 3.90 -18.28
CA GLU A 64 26.25 4.13 -18.04
C GLU A 64 25.73 4.59 -19.40
N GLN A 65 25.24 3.64 -20.21
CA GLN A 65 24.24 3.95 -21.20
C GLN A 65 23.33 4.89 -20.43
N PRO A 66 23.06 6.10 -20.94
CA PRO A 66 21.92 6.82 -20.42
C PRO A 66 20.86 5.73 -20.43
N ARG A 67 20.37 5.33 -19.24
CA ARG A 67 19.16 4.51 -19.15
C ARG A 67 18.33 5.08 -20.27
N GLU A 68 18.00 4.28 -21.32
CA GLU A 68 17.29 4.79 -22.49
C GLU A 68 16.38 5.88 -21.97
N GLN A 69 16.37 7.11 -22.50
CA GLN A 69 15.72 8.27 -21.88
C GLN A 69 14.22 8.06 -21.53
N ILE A 70 13.66 6.84 -21.61
CA ILE A 70 12.74 6.26 -20.61
C ILE A 70 12.87 7.02 -19.28
N GLY A 71 11.95 7.95 -19.11
CA GLY A 71 11.67 8.54 -17.82
C GLY A 71 11.98 10.03 -17.69
N ALA A 72 12.67 10.68 -18.63
CA ALA A 72 12.67 12.14 -18.64
C ALA A 72 11.32 12.63 -19.15
N LEU A 73 10.30 12.62 -18.28
CA LEU A 73 9.00 13.20 -18.55
C LEU A 73 9.16 14.71 -18.69
N ASP A 74 8.49 15.28 -19.70
CA ASP A 74 8.32 16.72 -19.75
C ASP A 74 7.61 17.19 -18.46
N PRO A 75 8.19 18.15 -17.70
CA PRO A 75 7.63 18.58 -16.42
C PRO A 75 6.21 19.14 -16.52
N ALA A 76 5.85 19.79 -17.63
CA ALA A 76 4.52 20.35 -17.82
C ALA A 76 3.49 19.24 -18.06
N MET A 77 3.84 18.23 -18.87
CA MET A 77 2.97 17.05 -19.09
C MET A 77 2.78 16.25 -17.81
N ALA A 78 3.86 16.02 -17.06
CA ALA A 78 3.82 15.38 -15.75
C ALA A 78 2.93 16.15 -14.76
N ALA A 79 3.07 17.47 -14.68
CA ALA A 79 2.25 18.31 -13.82
C ALA A 79 0.77 18.28 -14.21
N ALA A 80 0.44 18.24 -15.51
CA ALA A 80 -0.95 18.16 -15.98
C ALA A 80 -1.63 16.86 -15.53
N VAL A 81 -0.95 15.71 -15.68
CA VAL A 81 -1.46 14.42 -15.19
C VAL A 81 -1.62 14.43 -13.66
N LEU A 82 -0.61 14.91 -12.94
CA LEU A 82 -0.67 15.00 -11.48
C LEU A 82 -1.81 15.92 -11.00
N ALA A 83 -2.06 17.03 -11.69
CA ALA A 83 -3.18 17.91 -11.40
C ALA A 83 -4.53 17.21 -11.67
N ALA A 84 -4.65 16.47 -12.78
CA ALA A 84 -5.88 15.77 -13.13
C ALA A 84 -6.15 14.53 -12.25
N LEU A 85 -5.11 13.95 -11.63
CA LEU A 85 -5.23 12.92 -10.60
C LEU A 85 -5.65 13.48 -9.23
N ASP A 86 -5.95 14.77 -9.12
CA ASP A 86 -6.52 15.32 -7.89
C ASP A 86 -7.87 14.67 -7.61
N PRO A 87 -8.05 14.04 -6.44
CA PRO A 87 -9.32 13.42 -6.11
C PRO A 87 -10.49 14.39 -6.06
N GLU A 88 -10.26 15.63 -5.61
CA GLU A 88 -11.30 16.66 -5.61
C GLU A 88 -11.68 17.04 -7.03
N GLN A 89 -10.71 17.07 -7.95
CA GLN A 89 -10.96 17.30 -9.38
C GLN A 89 -11.71 16.13 -10.01
N LEU A 90 -11.31 14.88 -9.70
CA LEU A 90 -11.94 13.67 -10.21
C LEU A 90 -13.39 13.51 -9.77
N ALA A 91 -13.76 14.02 -8.59
CA ALA A 91 -15.12 14.03 -8.10
C ALA A 91 -16.03 15.05 -8.83
N THR A 92 -15.47 15.96 -9.63
CA THR A 92 -16.27 16.87 -10.48
C THR A 92 -16.79 16.15 -11.73
N PRO A 93 -17.94 16.58 -12.30
CA PRO A 93 -18.48 15.97 -13.52
C PRO A 93 -17.49 15.89 -14.69
N ASP A 94 -16.64 16.91 -14.84
CA ASP A 94 -15.64 17.00 -15.93
C ASP A 94 -14.29 16.36 -15.57
N GLY A 95 -14.09 15.98 -14.30
CA GLY A 95 -12.84 15.43 -13.77
C GLY A 95 -12.31 14.24 -14.57
N PRO A 96 -13.11 13.18 -14.79
CA PRO A 96 -12.69 12.03 -15.57
C PRO A 96 -12.29 12.40 -17.01
N GLU A 97 -12.97 13.36 -17.63
CA GLU A 97 -12.63 13.80 -18.99
C GLU A 97 -11.30 14.58 -19.02
N LEU A 98 -11.05 15.43 -18.03
CA LEU A 98 -9.78 16.13 -17.88
C LEU A 98 -8.61 15.16 -17.65
N LEU A 99 -8.82 14.10 -16.85
CA LEU A 99 -7.81 13.06 -16.66
C LEU A 99 -7.49 12.33 -17.96
N ARG A 100 -8.51 11.91 -18.71
CA ARG A 100 -8.32 11.28 -20.02
C ARG A 100 -7.60 12.20 -21.00
N ALA A 101 -7.95 13.49 -21.03
CA ALA A 101 -7.29 14.48 -21.87
C ALA A 101 -5.80 14.62 -21.51
N ALA A 102 -5.47 14.69 -20.21
CA ALA A 102 -4.08 14.76 -19.74
C ALA A 102 -3.29 13.51 -20.12
N TRP A 103 -3.87 12.32 -19.96
CA TRP A 103 -3.23 11.07 -20.39
C TRP A 103 -3.05 11.00 -21.89
N SER A 104 -4.06 11.36 -22.69
CA SER A 104 -3.98 11.36 -24.15
C SER A 104 -2.83 12.23 -24.65
N VAL A 105 -2.70 13.46 -24.14
CA VAL A 105 -1.62 14.37 -24.53
C VAL A 105 -0.24 13.80 -24.15
N LEU A 106 -0.12 13.23 -22.94
CA LEU A 106 1.12 12.57 -22.52
C LEU A 106 1.41 11.33 -23.38
N GLY A 107 0.39 10.56 -23.76
CA GLY A 107 0.50 9.38 -24.60
C GLY A 107 1.04 9.70 -25.98
N ASP A 108 0.47 10.71 -26.63
CA ASP A 108 0.94 11.20 -27.94
C ASP A 108 2.39 11.67 -27.87
N TRP A 109 2.74 12.42 -26.81
CA TRP A 109 4.11 12.88 -26.59
C TRP A 109 5.08 11.70 -26.39
N LEU A 110 4.74 10.72 -25.55
CA LEU A 110 5.55 9.52 -25.30
C LEU A 110 5.71 8.68 -26.57
N SER A 111 4.64 8.48 -27.34
CA SER A 111 4.69 7.78 -28.62
C SER A 111 5.59 8.49 -29.63
N ALA A 112 5.57 9.83 -29.68
CA ALA A 112 6.48 10.60 -30.54
C ALA A 112 7.97 10.43 -30.14
N GLN A 113 8.25 10.13 -28.87
CA GLN A 113 9.60 9.78 -28.39
C GLN A 113 9.93 8.29 -28.57
N GLY A 114 9.02 7.48 -29.12
CA GLY A 114 9.18 6.03 -29.24
C GLY A 114 9.07 5.27 -27.92
N ASP A 115 8.48 5.88 -26.88
CA ASP A 115 8.27 5.26 -25.59
C ASP A 115 7.00 4.39 -25.60
N VAL A 116 7.14 3.13 -25.20
CA VAL A 116 6.04 2.15 -25.17
C VAL A 116 4.89 2.56 -24.24
N ARG A 117 5.13 3.45 -23.27
CA ARG A 117 4.09 3.99 -22.39
C ARG A 117 3.01 4.74 -23.17
N GLY A 118 3.34 5.35 -24.31
CA GLY A 118 2.33 5.95 -25.19
C GLY A 118 1.34 4.91 -25.76
N GLU A 119 1.83 3.73 -26.14
CA GLU A 119 0.97 2.61 -26.56
C GLU A 119 0.14 2.08 -25.38
N LEU A 120 0.73 1.97 -24.18
CA LEU A 120 0.01 1.53 -22.98
C LEU A 120 -1.10 2.50 -22.59
N ILE A 121 -0.87 3.82 -22.67
CA ILE A 121 -1.89 4.85 -22.47
C ILE A 121 -3.04 4.65 -23.45
N ALA A 122 -2.74 4.54 -24.75
CA ALA A 122 -3.77 4.37 -25.77
C ALA A 122 -4.60 3.08 -25.57
N ILE A 123 -3.95 1.99 -25.12
CA ILE A 123 -4.63 0.74 -24.78
C ILE A 123 -5.54 0.92 -23.57
N ASP A 124 -5.04 1.50 -22.47
CA ASP A 124 -5.80 1.68 -21.23
C ASP A 124 -7.01 2.61 -21.43
N GLU A 125 -6.85 3.71 -22.20
CA GLU A 125 -7.95 4.58 -22.60
C GLU A 125 -8.99 3.85 -23.48
N THR A 126 -8.54 3.00 -24.41
CA THR A 126 -9.46 2.23 -25.27
C THR A 126 -10.22 1.17 -24.45
N LEU A 127 -9.58 0.58 -23.44
CA LEU A 127 -10.18 -0.41 -22.55
C LEU A 127 -11.36 0.17 -21.76
N ALA A 128 -11.49 1.48 -21.59
CA ALA A 128 -12.65 2.10 -20.94
C ALA A 128 -13.95 2.00 -21.75
N TYR A 129 -13.87 1.77 -23.07
CA TYR A 129 -15.05 1.80 -23.96
C TYR A 129 -15.28 0.51 -24.74
N VAL A 130 -14.35 -0.45 -24.65
CA VAL A 130 -14.40 -1.70 -25.40
C VAL A 130 -14.76 -2.86 -24.48
N ASP A 131 -15.77 -3.62 -24.90
CA ASP A 131 -16.23 -4.85 -24.25
C ASP A 131 -15.95 -6.10 -25.09
N GLY A 132 -16.18 -7.26 -24.49
CA GLY A 132 -16.16 -8.55 -25.17
C GLY A 132 -14.78 -8.97 -25.71
N PRO A 133 -14.71 -9.64 -26.88
CA PRO A 133 -13.45 -10.17 -27.41
C PRO A 133 -12.39 -9.11 -27.70
N GLY A 134 -12.79 -7.88 -28.02
CA GLY A 134 -11.87 -6.75 -28.23
C GLY A 134 -11.12 -6.41 -26.95
N ARG A 135 -11.84 -6.34 -25.82
CA ARG A 135 -11.27 -6.10 -24.48
C ARG A 135 -10.22 -7.14 -24.12
N ALA A 136 -10.55 -8.42 -24.30
CA ALA A 136 -9.62 -9.53 -24.01
C ALA A 136 -8.32 -9.45 -24.84
N ARG A 137 -8.41 -9.04 -26.12
CA ARG A 137 -7.22 -8.84 -26.98
C ARG A 137 -6.36 -7.68 -26.50
N LEU A 138 -6.98 -6.56 -26.12
CA LEU A 138 -6.29 -5.39 -25.60
C LEU A 138 -5.59 -5.67 -24.26
N LEU A 139 -6.27 -6.34 -23.33
CA LEU A 139 -5.67 -6.82 -22.07
C LEU A 139 -4.47 -7.73 -22.35
N GLY A 140 -4.63 -8.73 -23.23
CA GLY A 140 -3.52 -9.61 -23.61
C GLY A 140 -2.36 -8.88 -24.31
N ARG A 141 -2.60 -7.77 -25.00
CA ARG A 141 -1.54 -6.91 -25.58
C ARG A 141 -0.84 -6.09 -24.49
N ARG A 142 -1.61 -5.46 -23.61
CA ARG A 142 -1.13 -4.71 -22.45
C ARG A 142 -0.21 -5.56 -21.58
N ASP A 143 -0.65 -6.76 -21.20
CA ASP A 143 0.12 -7.66 -20.34
C ASP A 143 1.42 -8.11 -20.99
N LYS A 144 1.41 -8.34 -22.31
CA LYS A 144 2.64 -8.65 -23.07
C LYS A 144 3.63 -7.50 -23.05
N LEU A 145 3.16 -6.26 -23.23
CA LEU A 145 4.02 -5.07 -23.16
C LEU A 145 4.61 -4.91 -21.76
N LEU A 146 3.77 -4.98 -20.72
CA LEU A 146 4.24 -4.89 -19.33
C LEU A 146 5.26 -5.99 -19.00
N THR A 147 4.95 -7.25 -19.32
CA THR A 147 5.87 -8.38 -19.11
C THR A 147 7.23 -8.15 -19.79
N GLN A 148 7.22 -7.58 -21.00
CA GLN A 148 8.43 -7.31 -21.76
C GLN A 148 9.24 -6.12 -21.19
N TRP A 149 8.57 -5.07 -20.73
CA TRP A 149 9.20 -3.79 -20.42
C TRP A 149 9.47 -3.56 -18.94
N ILE A 150 8.74 -4.19 -18.01
CA ILE A 150 9.00 -4.10 -16.57
C ILE A 150 10.46 -4.46 -16.22
N PRO A 151 11.05 -5.57 -16.70
CA PRO A 151 12.45 -5.89 -16.43
C PRO A 151 13.43 -4.89 -17.05
N ARG A 152 13.03 -4.15 -18.08
CA ARG A 152 13.85 -3.12 -18.73
C ARG A 152 13.82 -1.81 -17.94
N TRP A 153 12.67 -1.46 -17.40
CA TRP A 153 12.49 -0.26 -16.58
C TRP A 153 13.09 -0.41 -15.19
N LEU A 154 12.78 -1.51 -14.52
CA LEU A 154 13.13 -1.72 -13.10
C LEU A 154 14.36 -2.61 -12.92
N GLY A 155 14.96 -3.09 -14.01
CA GLY A 155 16.10 -3.99 -13.97
C GLY A 155 15.76 -5.28 -13.22
N ASP A 156 16.66 -5.69 -12.33
CA ASP A 156 16.48 -6.88 -11.50
C ASP A 156 15.30 -6.77 -10.52
N TYR A 157 14.87 -5.56 -10.16
CA TYR A 157 13.70 -5.37 -9.29
C TYR A 157 12.39 -5.70 -10.00
N GLY A 158 12.34 -5.63 -11.33
CA GLY A 158 11.20 -6.13 -12.10
C GLY A 158 11.00 -7.64 -11.93
N LYS A 159 12.05 -8.39 -11.55
CA LYS A 159 11.95 -9.82 -11.20
C LYS A 159 11.41 -10.04 -9.79
N LEU A 160 11.22 -9.00 -8.99
CA LEU A 160 10.61 -9.10 -7.67
C LEU A 160 9.11 -8.76 -7.70
N ASP A 161 8.57 -8.39 -8.86
CA ASP A 161 7.16 -8.03 -9.02
C ASP A 161 6.25 -9.27 -9.23
N GLY A 162 5.14 -9.34 -8.49
CA GLY A 162 4.08 -10.33 -8.61
C GLY A 162 3.29 -10.54 -7.31
N PRO A 163 2.14 -11.25 -7.36
CA PRO A 163 1.20 -11.38 -6.23
C PRO A 163 1.85 -11.97 -4.97
N ASP A 164 2.59 -13.08 -5.12
CA ASP A 164 3.31 -13.76 -4.03
C ASP A 164 4.76 -13.29 -3.85
N ARG A 165 5.12 -12.16 -4.48
CA ARG A 165 6.49 -11.65 -4.46
C ARG A 165 6.65 -10.54 -3.42
N PRO A 166 7.91 -10.24 -3.01
CA PRO A 166 8.17 -9.13 -2.10
C PRO A 166 7.79 -7.76 -2.67
N ILE A 167 7.57 -7.64 -3.98
CA ILE A 167 7.06 -6.44 -4.62
C ILE A 167 5.80 -6.82 -5.40
N SER A 168 4.77 -5.98 -5.34
CA SER A 168 3.60 -6.09 -6.20
C SER A 168 3.27 -4.69 -6.69
N LEU A 169 3.25 -4.53 -8.02
CA LEU A 169 3.02 -3.26 -8.69
C LEU A 169 1.68 -3.29 -9.44
N ALA A 170 0.84 -2.32 -9.14
CA ALA A 170 -0.35 -2.04 -9.93
C ALA A 170 0.01 -1.02 -11.01
N TRP A 171 -0.04 -1.45 -12.26
CA TRP A 171 0.27 -0.61 -13.40
C TRP A 171 -0.98 0.12 -13.87
N ASP A 172 -0.88 1.38 -14.26
CA ASP A 172 -1.93 2.15 -14.94
C ASP A 172 -1.33 3.13 -15.94
N HIS A 173 -1.81 3.11 -17.19
CA HIS A 173 -1.30 3.93 -18.27
C HIS A 173 0.22 3.74 -18.52
N GLY A 174 0.75 2.56 -18.16
CA GLY A 174 2.18 2.26 -18.20
C GLY A 174 3.01 2.90 -17.06
N PHE A 175 2.36 3.44 -16.04
CA PHE A 175 2.97 3.96 -14.80
C PHE A 175 2.59 3.09 -13.60
N ILE A 176 3.28 3.27 -12.47
CA ILE A 176 2.98 2.60 -11.21
C ILE A 176 1.94 3.44 -10.47
N ALA A 177 0.69 2.98 -10.43
CA ALA A 177 -0.40 3.64 -9.71
C ALA A 177 -0.47 3.21 -8.24
N ALA A 178 -0.10 1.95 -7.95
CA ALA A 178 0.01 1.46 -6.58
C ALA A 178 1.20 0.49 -6.45
N ALA A 179 1.81 0.45 -5.27
CA ALA A 179 2.90 -0.47 -4.98
C ALA A 179 2.79 -1.05 -3.57
N ARG A 180 3.02 -2.36 -3.45
CA ARG A 180 3.35 -3.04 -2.20
C ARG A 180 4.81 -3.45 -2.24
N ILE A 181 5.60 -3.01 -1.26
CA ILE A 181 6.99 -3.46 -1.08
C ILE A 181 7.12 -4.07 0.32
N GLY A 182 7.76 -5.23 0.38
CA GLY A 182 7.86 -6.02 1.59
C GLY A 182 6.72 -7.04 1.70
N THR A 183 6.89 -7.97 2.63
CA THR A 183 5.91 -9.04 2.90
C THR A 183 5.28 -8.84 4.27
N GLU A 184 4.39 -9.75 4.65
CA GLU A 184 4.00 -9.87 6.05
C GLU A 184 5.22 -10.21 6.94
N PRO A 185 5.16 -9.88 8.25
CA PRO A 185 6.24 -10.17 9.19
C PRO A 185 6.67 -11.64 9.20
N GLY A 186 7.97 -11.89 9.03
CA GLY A 186 8.55 -13.22 8.95
C GLY A 186 8.31 -13.96 7.62
N GLY A 187 7.64 -13.33 6.65
CA GLY A 187 7.39 -13.89 5.32
C GLY A 187 8.52 -13.63 4.31
N LEU A 188 9.45 -12.72 4.63
CA LEU A 188 10.42 -12.25 3.65
C LEU A 188 11.58 -13.24 3.48
N ASP A 189 11.61 -13.92 2.34
CA ASP A 189 12.71 -14.82 1.95
C ASP A 189 13.33 -14.38 0.61
N LEU A 190 14.28 -13.46 0.69
CA LEU A 190 15.02 -12.96 -0.48
C LEU A 190 15.95 -14.02 -1.11
N SER A 191 16.29 -15.09 -0.37
CA SER A 191 17.19 -16.12 -0.88
C SER A 191 16.60 -16.89 -2.06
N ARG A 192 15.25 -16.98 -2.12
CA ARG A 192 14.51 -17.59 -3.23
C ARG A 192 14.74 -16.90 -4.56
N TRP A 193 15.01 -15.60 -4.55
CA TRP A 193 15.09 -14.77 -5.75
C TRP A 193 16.52 -14.60 -6.27
N ARG A 194 17.54 -15.07 -5.53
CA ARG A 194 18.96 -15.07 -5.93
C ARG A 194 19.52 -13.72 -6.38
N LEU A 195 18.96 -12.61 -5.90
CA LEU A 195 19.40 -11.25 -6.27
C LEU A 195 20.54 -10.70 -5.40
N GLY A 196 21.07 -11.49 -4.44
CA GLY A 196 22.08 -11.02 -3.49
C GLY A 196 21.60 -9.94 -2.52
N LEU A 197 20.33 -9.54 -2.60
CA LEU A 197 19.71 -8.53 -1.74
C LEU A 197 19.61 -9.04 -0.30
N ARG A 198 19.96 -8.15 0.63
CA ARG A 198 19.85 -8.40 2.07
C ARG A 198 18.61 -7.77 2.68
N ASP A 199 18.16 -6.66 2.10
CA ASP A 199 16.92 -5.95 2.45
C ASP A 199 16.30 -5.30 1.21
N LEU A 200 15.06 -4.84 1.35
CA LEU A 200 14.28 -4.16 0.29
C LEU A 200 14.33 -2.63 0.38
N VAL A 201 15.07 -2.06 1.33
CA VAL A 201 15.13 -0.60 1.54
C VAL A 201 15.70 0.12 0.31
N PRO A 202 16.81 -0.32 -0.32
CA PRO A 202 17.31 0.26 -1.58
C PRO A 202 16.34 0.09 -2.74
N VAL A 203 15.49 -0.94 -2.70
CA VAL A 203 14.50 -1.17 -3.74
C VAL A 203 13.37 -0.15 -3.64
N LEU A 204 12.91 0.14 -2.42
CA LEU A 204 11.98 1.24 -2.16
C LEU A 204 12.53 2.57 -2.66
N ASP A 205 13.78 2.90 -2.31
CA ASP A 205 14.45 4.12 -2.76
C ASP A 205 14.53 4.22 -4.29
N THR A 206 15.01 3.16 -4.94
CA THR A 206 15.12 3.12 -6.40
C THR A 206 13.77 3.21 -7.08
N MET A 207 12.75 2.51 -6.57
CA MET A 207 11.41 2.51 -7.16
C MET A 207 10.77 3.89 -7.04
N LEU A 208 10.81 4.49 -5.85
CA LEU A 208 10.21 5.80 -5.63
C LEU A 208 10.92 6.87 -6.45
N SER A 209 12.26 6.83 -6.53
CA SER A 209 13.04 7.74 -7.38
C SER A 209 12.79 7.56 -8.88
N HIS A 210 12.09 6.49 -9.29
CA HIS A 210 11.83 6.22 -10.70
C HIS A 210 10.66 7.10 -11.22
N PRO A 211 10.76 7.70 -12.41
CA PRO A 211 9.67 8.49 -13.02
C PRO A 211 8.35 7.73 -13.23
N LEU A 212 8.40 6.39 -13.16
CA LEU A 212 7.20 5.54 -13.25
C LEU A 212 6.35 5.60 -11.98
N ALA A 213 6.94 5.91 -10.83
CA ALA A 213 6.24 6.06 -9.56
C ALA A 213 5.69 7.47 -9.35
N LEU A 214 5.85 8.38 -10.31
CA LEU A 214 5.35 9.74 -10.20
C LEU A 214 3.83 9.81 -9.89
N PRO A 215 2.95 9.08 -10.59
CA PRO A 215 1.51 9.08 -10.29
C PRO A 215 1.11 8.05 -9.23
N ILE A 216 2.03 7.59 -8.37
CA ILE A 216 1.69 6.61 -7.33
C ILE A 216 0.67 7.21 -6.37
N GLN A 217 -0.46 6.52 -6.23
CA GLN A 217 -1.59 6.92 -5.39
C GLN A 217 -1.67 6.09 -4.10
N GLN A 218 -1.19 4.85 -4.14
CA GLN A 218 -1.17 3.97 -2.97
C GLN A 218 0.20 3.33 -2.77
N LEU A 219 0.71 3.38 -1.54
CA LEU A 219 1.96 2.75 -1.17
C LEU A 219 1.77 1.92 0.10
N ARG A 220 2.06 0.62 0.01
CA ARG A 220 2.10 -0.30 1.15
C ARG A 220 3.53 -0.76 1.40
N ILE A 221 4.00 -0.57 2.63
CA ILE A 221 5.34 -0.93 3.05
C ILE A 221 5.24 -1.97 4.17
N GLY A 222 5.50 -3.23 3.84
CA GLY A 222 5.54 -4.35 4.80
C GLY A 222 6.90 -4.50 5.49
N GLU A 223 7.24 -5.74 5.85
CA GLU A 223 8.59 -6.08 6.32
C GLU A 223 9.59 -6.04 5.15
N LEU A 224 10.63 -5.22 5.30
CA LEU A 224 11.67 -4.98 4.28
C LEU A 224 12.98 -5.69 4.61
N ASP A 225 13.24 -5.97 5.89
CA ASP A 225 14.41 -6.71 6.35
C ASP A 225 14.07 -7.54 7.60
N PRO A 226 13.96 -8.88 7.48
CA PRO A 226 13.61 -9.74 8.60
C PRO A 226 14.69 -9.78 9.70
N ARG A 227 15.89 -9.27 9.44
CA ARG A 227 17.01 -9.23 10.40
C ARG A 227 17.08 -7.90 11.14
N SER A 228 16.51 -6.83 10.58
CA SER A 228 16.52 -5.51 11.18
C SER A 228 15.26 -5.31 12.01
N ARG A 229 15.43 -4.94 13.27
CA ARG A 229 14.29 -4.54 14.15
C ARG A 229 13.75 -3.14 13.84
N ARG A 230 14.36 -2.43 12.90
CA ARG A 230 14.11 -1.00 12.59
C ARG A 230 14.11 -0.75 11.09
N ASP A 231 13.67 -1.72 10.30
CA ASP A 231 13.62 -1.62 8.84
C ASP A 231 12.70 -0.50 8.38
N LEU A 232 11.48 -0.40 8.91
CA LEU A 232 10.55 0.69 8.58
C LEU A 232 11.05 2.06 9.05
N ALA A 233 11.75 2.14 10.18
CA ALA A 233 12.39 3.38 10.62
C ALA A 233 13.51 3.84 9.64
N ARG A 234 14.11 2.93 8.86
CA ARG A 234 15.04 3.27 7.75
C ARG A 234 14.29 3.64 6.47
N ALA A 235 13.11 3.08 6.25
CA ALA A 235 12.30 3.28 5.05
C ALA A 235 11.55 4.62 5.06
N LEU A 236 11.01 5.02 6.21
CA LEU A 236 10.20 6.23 6.31
C LEU A 236 10.93 7.52 5.88
N PRO A 237 12.22 7.74 6.20
CA PRO A 237 12.96 8.89 5.68
C PRO A 237 13.07 8.93 4.15
N ILE A 238 13.05 7.78 3.47
CA ILE A 238 13.11 7.72 1.99
C ILE A 238 11.87 8.36 1.37
N LEU A 239 10.71 8.30 2.04
CA LEU A 239 9.47 8.91 1.55
C LEU A 239 9.57 10.44 1.41
N GLN A 240 10.50 11.07 2.13
CA GLN A 240 10.70 12.52 2.11
C GLN A 240 11.69 12.99 1.04
N LEU A 241 12.47 12.09 0.45
CA LEU A 241 13.55 12.47 -0.47
C LEU A 241 13.00 13.16 -1.72
N ASP A 242 11.80 12.79 -2.15
CA ASP A 242 11.10 13.41 -3.27
C ASP A 242 9.63 13.64 -2.93
N ARG A 243 9.02 14.57 -3.64
CA ARG A 243 7.57 14.81 -3.56
C ARG A 243 6.80 13.69 -4.29
N ARG A 244 5.68 13.29 -3.67
CA ARG A 244 4.66 12.35 -4.16
C ARG A 244 3.29 13.02 -4.07
N PRO A 245 3.02 14.03 -4.91
CA PRO A 245 1.77 14.80 -4.85
C PRO A 245 0.52 13.98 -5.16
N ALA A 246 0.65 12.86 -5.86
CA ALA A 246 -0.44 11.93 -6.14
C ALA A 246 -0.71 10.92 -5.00
N LEU A 247 0.18 10.79 -4.00
CA LEU A 247 0.02 9.77 -2.96
C LEU A 247 -1.16 10.12 -2.05
N ILE A 248 -2.18 9.25 -2.06
CA ILE A 248 -3.43 9.41 -1.32
C ILE A 248 -3.47 8.46 -0.11
N ARG A 249 -2.92 7.25 -0.25
CA ARG A 249 -2.96 6.21 0.78
C ARG A 249 -1.57 5.68 1.09
N LEU A 250 -1.22 5.67 2.37
CA LEU A 250 -0.01 5.05 2.89
C LEU A 250 -0.39 3.94 3.88
N GLU A 251 0.15 2.75 3.65
CA GLU A 251 0.02 1.63 4.58
C GLU A 251 1.39 1.21 5.09
N LEU A 252 1.52 1.10 6.42
CA LEU A 252 2.75 0.75 7.10
C LEU A 252 2.60 -0.54 7.88
N GLY A 253 3.55 -1.44 7.67
CA GLY A 253 3.64 -2.71 8.34
C GLY A 253 2.73 -3.79 7.77
N GLY A 254 2.34 -4.70 8.64
CA GLY A 254 1.60 -5.89 8.29
C GLY A 254 1.41 -6.80 9.48
N VAL A 255 0.52 -7.77 9.31
CA VAL A 255 0.22 -8.80 10.29
C VAL A 255 0.47 -10.14 9.64
N SER A 256 1.20 -11.03 10.32
CA SER A 256 1.27 -12.43 9.91
C SER A 256 0.67 -13.31 10.99
N ARG A 257 -0.12 -14.26 10.52
CA ARG A 257 -0.71 -15.29 11.36
C ARG A 257 0.28 -16.44 11.49
N GLY A 258 1.02 -16.42 12.59
CA GLY A 258 2.00 -17.44 12.93
C GLY A 258 1.37 -18.77 13.35
N ARG A 259 2.23 -19.66 13.86
CA ARG A 259 1.81 -20.98 14.34
C ARG A 259 0.90 -20.85 15.57
N TRP A 260 -0.03 -21.78 15.69
CA TRP A 260 -0.77 -22.01 16.92
C TRP A 260 0.21 -22.39 18.04
N ALA A 261 0.15 -21.67 19.15
CA ALA A 261 0.93 -21.94 20.35
C ALA A 261 0.01 -21.89 21.56
N ARG A 262 0.30 -22.71 22.58
CA ARG A 262 -0.39 -22.58 23.87
C ARG A 262 0.12 -21.33 24.57
N ASP A 263 -0.81 -20.50 25.05
CA ASP A 263 -0.50 -19.39 25.94
C ASP A 263 -0.22 -19.89 27.37
N GLU A 264 0.05 -18.97 28.29
CA GLU A 264 0.33 -19.26 29.71
C GLU A 264 -0.85 -19.94 30.43
N THR A 265 -2.07 -19.78 29.91
CA THR A 265 -3.29 -20.43 30.42
C THR A 265 -3.52 -21.82 29.83
N GLY A 266 -2.65 -22.27 28.92
CA GLY A 266 -2.76 -23.53 28.21
C GLY A 266 -3.70 -23.49 27.01
N ASN A 267 -4.30 -22.34 26.69
CA ASN A 267 -5.20 -22.18 25.55
C ASN A 267 -4.40 -22.05 24.25
N LEU A 268 -4.82 -22.76 23.20
CA LEU A 268 -4.22 -22.64 21.88
C LEU A 268 -4.62 -21.29 21.27
N ARG A 269 -3.63 -20.41 21.11
CA ARG A 269 -3.80 -19.13 20.42
C ARG A 269 -2.89 -19.07 19.20
N GLN A 270 -3.39 -18.52 18.12
CA GLN A 270 -2.56 -18.24 16.96
C GLN A 270 -1.62 -17.08 17.30
N ARG A 271 -0.30 -17.30 17.22
CA ARG A 271 0.65 -16.20 17.44
C ARG A 271 0.50 -15.19 16.32
N VAL A 272 0.11 -13.98 16.66
CA VAL A 272 0.07 -12.87 15.72
C VAL A 272 1.41 -12.16 15.78
N ALA A 273 2.13 -12.10 14.65
CA ALA A 273 3.31 -11.26 14.53
C ALA A 273 2.93 -9.98 13.79
N LEU A 274 3.40 -8.86 14.33
CA LEU A 274 3.17 -7.53 13.80
C LEU A 274 4.51 -6.91 13.41
N ALA A 275 4.51 -6.11 12.34
CA ALA A 275 5.71 -5.41 11.90
C ALA A 275 6.17 -4.39 12.96
N ARG A 276 7.48 -4.17 13.09
CA ARG A 276 8.02 -3.16 14.01
C ARG A 276 8.19 -1.85 13.25
N ILE A 277 7.32 -0.88 13.52
CA ILE A 277 7.30 0.37 12.73
C ILE A 277 8.36 1.35 13.24
N GLY A 278 8.41 1.57 14.56
CA GLY A 278 9.30 2.54 15.18
C GLY A 278 8.73 3.98 15.18
N SER A 279 9.59 4.96 14.96
CA SER A 279 9.23 6.38 15.00
C SER A 279 8.45 6.81 13.76
N LEU A 280 7.30 7.46 13.95
CA LEU A 280 6.51 8.07 12.88
C LEU A 280 6.90 9.53 12.61
N ALA A 281 7.93 10.06 13.30
CA ALA A 281 8.44 11.41 13.09
C ALA A 281 8.64 11.80 11.61
N PRO A 282 9.08 10.88 10.72
CA PRO A 282 9.21 11.22 9.31
C PRO A 282 7.90 11.63 8.60
N LEU A 283 6.74 11.28 9.15
CA LEU A 283 5.46 11.71 8.60
C LEU A 283 5.08 13.14 9.02
N ALA A 284 5.85 13.79 9.90
CA ALA A 284 5.58 15.19 10.32
C ALA A 284 5.56 16.18 9.16
N LEU A 285 6.28 15.89 8.08
CA LEU A 285 6.33 16.71 6.86
C LEU A 285 5.48 16.13 5.73
N ALA A 286 4.54 15.22 6.03
CA ALA A 286 3.71 14.58 5.01
C ALA A 286 2.92 15.59 4.17
N SER A 287 2.52 16.72 4.74
CA SER A 287 1.88 17.82 3.98
C SER A 287 2.75 18.36 2.85
N ASP A 288 4.09 18.29 2.99
CA ASP A 288 5.02 18.89 2.04
C ASP A 288 5.34 17.91 0.90
N TRP A 289 5.66 16.66 1.26
CA TRP A 289 6.05 15.63 0.29
C TRP A 289 4.84 14.87 -0.28
N ALA A 290 3.79 14.60 0.49
CA ALA A 290 2.55 13.98 0.02
C ALA A 290 1.31 14.81 0.44
N PRO A 291 1.12 16.01 -0.17
CA PRO A 291 0.05 16.93 0.19
C PRO A 291 -1.37 16.34 0.12
N ARG A 292 -1.57 15.28 -0.68
CA ARG A 292 -2.86 14.60 -0.84
C ARG A 292 -3.02 13.34 0.01
N LEU A 293 -2.09 13.05 0.92
CA LEU A 293 -2.16 11.89 1.80
C LEU A 293 -3.39 12.01 2.71
N ALA A 294 -4.44 11.27 2.39
CA ALA A 294 -5.72 11.32 3.10
C ALA A 294 -6.00 10.06 3.90
N ALA A 295 -5.34 8.94 3.59
CA ALA A 295 -5.53 7.67 4.27
C ALA A 295 -4.20 7.13 4.82
N LEU A 296 -4.19 6.84 6.11
CA LEU A 296 -3.07 6.20 6.79
C LEU A 296 -3.54 4.93 7.49
N ARG A 297 -2.94 3.80 7.12
CA ARG A 297 -3.11 2.52 7.79
C ARG A 297 -1.80 2.10 8.44
N ILE A 298 -1.84 1.76 9.72
CA ILE A 298 -0.68 1.28 10.46
C ILE A 298 -1.01 -0.07 11.10
N VAL A 299 -0.25 -1.10 10.73
CA VAL A 299 -0.37 -2.46 11.26
C VAL A 299 0.98 -2.86 11.84
N GLY A 300 1.17 -2.66 13.15
CA GLY A 300 2.49 -2.86 13.73
C GLY A 300 2.64 -2.56 15.21
N THR A 301 3.86 -2.69 15.70
CA THR A 301 4.27 -2.48 17.09
C THR A 301 5.32 -1.38 17.20
N GLU A 302 5.65 -1.01 18.45
CA GLU A 302 6.74 -0.07 18.77
C GLU A 302 6.55 1.32 18.12
N LEU A 303 5.29 1.77 17.99
CA LEU A 303 4.96 3.12 17.48
C LEU A 303 5.44 4.19 18.46
N ARG A 304 6.17 5.20 17.96
CA ARG A 304 6.68 6.32 18.76
C ARG A 304 6.61 7.60 17.96
N VAL A 305 6.59 8.75 18.63
CA VAL A 305 6.66 10.08 18.01
C VAL A 305 5.59 10.26 16.93
N PHE A 306 4.40 10.61 17.38
CA PHE A 306 3.23 10.71 16.52
C PHE A 306 3.05 12.14 15.98
N PRO A 307 3.17 12.36 14.65
CA PRO A 307 3.04 13.70 14.09
C PRO A 307 1.58 14.16 13.99
N PRO A 308 1.35 15.48 13.95
CA PRO A 308 0.07 16.04 13.57
C PRO A 308 -0.15 15.82 12.06
N LEU A 309 -1.19 15.07 11.69
CA LEU A 309 -1.51 14.77 10.30
C LEU A 309 -2.91 15.27 9.96
N SER A 310 -3.08 16.59 9.94
CA SER A 310 -4.41 17.21 9.87
C SER A 310 -5.17 17.03 8.58
N GLN A 311 -4.50 16.56 7.53
CA GLN A 311 -5.09 16.22 6.24
C GLN A 311 -5.73 14.82 6.20
N LEU A 312 -5.56 13.98 7.23
CA LEU A 312 -6.11 12.61 7.21
C LEU A 312 -7.63 12.61 7.31
N ARG A 313 -8.26 11.94 6.34
CA ARG A 313 -9.67 11.57 6.31
C ARG A 313 -9.89 10.15 6.85
N VAL A 314 -8.91 9.27 6.70
CA VAL A 314 -8.96 7.87 7.15
C VAL A 314 -7.75 7.54 7.99
N LEU A 315 -7.98 7.07 9.22
CA LEU A 315 -6.97 6.51 10.09
C LEU A 315 -7.36 5.11 10.55
N GLU A 316 -6.52 4.12 10.23
CA GLU A 316 -6.72 2.73 10.61
C GLU A 316 -5.51 2.23 11.39
N LEU A 317 -5.73 1.80 12.63
CA LEU A 317 -4.69 1.29 13.51
C LEU A 317 -4.96 -0.16 13.92
N GLN A 318 -3.97 -1.01 13.70
CA GLN A 318 -3.94 -2.36 14.24
C GLN A 318 -2.61 -2.56 14.98
N VAL A 319 -2.69 -2.44 16.31
CA VAL A 319 -1.53 -2.41 17.22
C VAL A 319 -1.65 -3.51 18.28
N PRO A 320 -0.61 -3.83 19.06
CA PRO A 320 -0.75 -4.75 20.19
C PRO A 320 -1.69 -4.22 21.27
N THR A 321 -1.48 -2.95 21.64
CA THR A 321 -2.06 -2.25 22.78
C THR A 321 -2.17 -0.77 22.47
N LEU A 322 -3.14 -0.07 23.06
CA LEU A 322 -3.20 1.40 23.07
C LEU A 322 -2.42 1.93 24.27
N ASP A 323 -1.13 2.22 24.10
CA ASP A 323 -0.33 2.85 25.16
C ASP A 323 -0.72 4.32 25.37
N GLU A 324 -0.25 4.93 26.46
CA GLU A 324 -0.62 6.30 26.86
C GLU A 324 -0.24 7.34 25.78
N GLU A 325 0.93 7.17 25.16
CA GLU A 325 1.41 8.06 24.09
C GLU A 325 0.48 8.00 22.88
N LEU A 326 0.08 6.80 22.45
CA LEU A 326 -0.85 6.61 21.34
C LEU A 326 -2.26 7.12 21.68
N ARG A 327 -2.76 6.89 22.89
CA ARG A 327 -4.07 7.42 23.34
C ARG A 327 -4.07 8.94 23.32
N ARG A 328 -3.02 9.57 23.86
CA ARG A 328 -2.85 11.02 23.83
C ARG A 328 -2.81 11.56 22.41
N TRP A 329 -2.09 10.91 21.49
CA TRP A 329 -2.10 11.31 20.09
C TRP A 329 -3.48 11.19 19.42
N LEU A 330 -4.26 10.17 19.77
CA LEU A 330 -5.63 10.02 19.25
C LEU A 330 -6.55 11.13 19.75
N VAL A 331 -6.43 11.53 21.02
CA VAL A 331 -7.24 12.59 21.64
C VAL A 331 -6.80 13.99 21.20
N ASP A 332 -5.50 14.28 21.25
CA ASP A 332 -4.94 15.60 20.95
C ASP A 332 -4.74 15.84 19.46
N GLY A 333 -4.87 14.81 18.64
CA GLY A 333 -4.51 14.89 17.23
C GLY A 333 -5.41 15.87 16.47
N PRO A 334 -4.82 16.69 15.58
CA PRO A 334 -5.56 17.74 14.89
C PRO A 334 -6.28 17.14 13.69
N TRP A 335 -7.42 16.47 13.89
CA TRP A 335 -8.12 15.68 12.88
C TRP A 335 -9.37 16.34 12.27
N PRO A 336 -9.35 17.61 11.79
CA PRO A 336 -10.57 18.35 11.47
C PRO A 336 -11.39 17.75 10.32
N VAL A 337 -10.75 16.97 9.45
CA VAL A 337 -11.38 16.34 8.28
C VAL A 337 -11.47 14.82 8.39
N LEU A 338 -11.19 14.24 9.57
CA LEU A 338 -11.26 12.80 9.76
C LEU A 338 -12.70 12.32 9.64
N GLU A 339 -12.90 11.36 8.75
CA GLU A 339 -14.19 10.74 8.41
C GLU A 339 -14.26 9.30 8.88
N ARG A 340 -13.12 8.60 8.97
CA ARG A 340 -13.03 7.23 9.46
C ARG A 340 -11.91 7.07 10.48
N LEU A 341 -12.25 6.46 11.61
CA LEU A 341 -11.29 5.99 12.60
C LEU A 341 -11.56 4.54 12.98
N TRP A 342 -10.62 3.64 12.69
CA TRP A 342 -10.70 2.25 13.12
C TRP A 342 -9.52 1.89 14.02
N LEU A 343 -9.82 1.36 15.20
CA LEU A 343 -8.85 1.00 16.24
C LEU A 343 -8.98 -0.46 16.64
N ARG A 344 -7.88 -1.21 16.49
CA ARG A 344 -7.79 -2.63 16.83
C ARG A 344 -6.53 -2.95 17.61
N CYS A 345 -6.69 -3.77 18.65
CA CYS A 345 -5.64 -4.31 19.50
C CYS A 345 -5.51 -5.84 19.32
N THR A 346 -4.30 -6.34 19.06
CA THR A 346 -4.08 -7.79 18.88
C THR A 346 -3.84 -8.54 20.18
N HIS A 347 -3.39 -7.88 21.26
CA HIS A 347 -3.04 -8.55 22.52
C HIS A 347 -4.11 -8.39 23.61
N ILE A 348 -5.00 -7.42 23.47
CA ILE A 348 -6.02 -7.10 24.47
C ILE A 348 -7.38 -7.11 23.80
N ASN A 349 -8.28 -7.99 24.25
CA ASN A 349 -9.65 -8.09 23.73
C ASN A 349 -10.48 -6.85 24.06
N ASP A 350 -10.17 -6.19 25.17
CA ASP A 350 -10.82 -4.96 25.63
C ASP A 350 -9.78 -3.90 26.01
N PRO A 351 -9.24 -3.15 25.03
CA PRO A 351 -8.19 -2.15 25.28
C PRO A 351 -8.68 -0.96 26.11
N TRP A 352 -9.98 -0.85 26.39
CA TRP A 352 -10.59 0.28 27.11
C TRP A 352 -10.99 -0.08 28.56
N SER A 353 -11.12 -1.36 28.88
CA SER A 353 -11.51 -1.84 30.23
C SER A 353 -10.57 -1.43 31.38
N ASN A 354 -9.28 -1.23 31.12
CA ASN A 354 -8.25 -0.99 32.14
C ASN A 354 -7.16 -0.04 31.61
N ALA A 355 -7.49 1.23 31.42
CA ALA A 355 -6.47 2.21 31.01
C ALA A 355 -5.31 2.35 32.02
N GLY A 356 -5.50 1.88 33.26
CA GLY A 356 -4.47 1.64 34.27
C GLY A 356 -4.60 0.21 34.78
N GLY A 357 -3.56 -0.61 34.65
CA GLY A 357 -3.53 -1.93 35.29
C GLY A 357 -3.71 -1.80 36.82
N PRO A 358 -3.89 -2.92 37.54
CA PRO A 358 -4.01 -2.87 39.00
C PRO A 358 -2.79 -2.17 39.62
N GLY A 359 -3.00 -0.96 40.16
CA GLY A 359 -1.97 -0.15 40.81
C GLY A 359 -1.27 0.91 39.94
N LEU A 360 -1.70 1.15 38.70
CA LEU A 360 -1.30 2.31 37.93
C LEU A 360 -2.42 3.35 37.99
N ASP A 361 -2.11 4.52 38.54
CA ASP A 361 -3.02 5.66 38.52
C ASP A 361 -3.40 5.95 37.07
N ASN A 362 -4.71 5.93 36.82
CA ASN A 362 -5.31 5.92 35.50
C ASN A 362 -5.34 7.34 34.91
N GLU A 363 -4.19 8.03 34.90
CA GLU A 363 -4.06 9.44 34.53
C GLU A 363 -4.01 9.69 33.01
N GLY A 364 -4.04 8.61 32.21
CA GLY A 364 -4.01 8.71 30.75
C GLY A 364 -5.39 9.02 30.15
N PRO A 365 -5.43 9.58 28.92
CA PRO A 365 -6.69 9.85 28.22
C PRO A 365 -7.51 8.57 28.04
N ASN A 366 -8.81 8.66 28.32
CA ASN A 366 -9.73 7.54 28.23
C ASN A 366 -10.58 7.60 26.93
N LEU A 367 -11.46 6.61 26.74
CA LEU A 367 -12.34 6.57 25.56
C LEU A 367 -13.31 7.75 25.52
N ASP A 368 -13.80 8.22 26.67
CA ASP A 368 -14.75 9.33 26.74
C ASP A 368 -14.11 10.63 26.20
N GLU A 369 -12.85 10.89 26.56
CA GLU A 369 -12.08 12.01 26.00
C GLU A 369 -11.89 11.90 24.49
N LEU A 370 -11.60 10.69 23.98
CA LEU A 370 -11.51 10.45 22.53
C LEU A 370 -12.86 10.69 21.84
N LEU A 371 -13.96 10.19 22.39
CA LEU A 371 -15.29 10.40 21.81
C LEU A 371 -15.65 11.89 21.79
N VAL A 372 -15.31 12.65 22.84
CA VAL A 372 -15.46 14.11 22.85
C VAL A 372 -14.63 14.76 21.74
N ALA A 373 -13.35 14.40 21.60
CA ALA A 373 -12.49 14.93 20.54
C ALA A 373 -13.06 14.63 19.14
N LEU A 374 -13.58 13.42 18.92
CA LEU A 374 -14.17 13.01 17.65
C LEU A 374 -15.42 13.80 17.27
N THR A 375 -16.16 14.39 18.22
CA THR A 375 -17.29 15.29 17.90
C THR A 375 -16.88 16.56 17.17
N GLN A 376 -15.59 16.93 17.21
CA GLN A 376 -15.05 18.09 16.51
C GLN A 376 -14.57 17.76 15.08
N THR A 377 -14.69 16.50 14.67
CA THR A 377 -14.26 15.99 13.36
C THR A 377 -15.45 15.80 12.42
N ARG A 378 -15.21 15.25 11.23
CA ARG A 378 -16.25 14.86 10.26
C ARG A 378 -16.56 13.37 10.32
N LEU A 379 -16.33 12.73 11.48
CA LEU A 379 -16.39 11.27 11.62
C LEU A 379 -17.77 10.74 11.20
N ARG A 380 -17.74 9.80 10.25
CA ARG A 380 -18.88 9.02 9.78
C ARG A 380 -18.72 7.55 10.10
N GLU A 381 -17.49 7.08 10.24
CA GLU A 381 -17.21 5.68 10.49
C GLU A 381 -16.31 5.49 11.71
N LEU A 382 -16.82 4.74 12.69
CA LEU A 382 -16.10 4.45 13.92
C LEU A 382 -15.93 2.95 14.10
N GLY A 383 -14.69 2.51 14.30
CA GLY A 383 -14.33 1.12 14.54
C GLY A 383 -13.62 0.98 15.87
N LEU A 384 -14.20 0.24 16.82
CA LEU A 384 -13.62 0.05 18.15
C LEU A 384 -13.66 -1.42 18.58
N GLN A 385 -12.67 -1.81 19.38
CA GLN A 385 -12.54 -3.18 19.87
C GLN A 385 -12.98 -3.30 21.33
N GLY A 386 -13.69 -4.39 21.62
CA GLY A 386 -13.98 -4.88 22.97
C GLY A 386 -15.33 -4.42 23.55
N PRO A 387 -15.82 -5.12 24.60
CA PRO A 387 -17.10 -4.83 25.24
C PRO A 387 -17.17 -3.43 25.87
N SER A 388 -16.14 -2.99 26.61
CA SER A 388 -16.17 -1.67 27.24
C SER A 388 -16.26 -0.53 26.22
N ALA A 389 -15.76 -0.73 25.00
CA ALA A 389 -15.90 0.28 23.95
C ALA A 389 -17.37 0.49 23.56
N LEU A 390 -18.11 -0.61 23.40
CA LEU A 390 -19.53 -0.55 23.07
C LEU A 390 -20.31 0.16 24.18
N ASP A 391 -20.12 -0.26 25.43
CA ASP A 391 -20.83 0.33 26.58
C ASP A 391 -20.60 1.85 26.65
N ARG A 392 -19.35 2.29 26.43
CA ARG A 392 -19.01 3.73 26.42
C ARG A 392 -19.57 4.48 25.25
N VAL A 393 -19.54 3.90 24.04
CA VAL A 393 -20.18 4.52 22.86
C VAL A 393 -21.68 4.68 23.11
N LEU A 394 -22.33 3.70 23.75
CA LEU A 394 -23.73 3.76 24.11
C LEU A 394 -24.03 4.87 25.12
N GLU A 395 -23.29 4.90 26.24
CA GLU A 395 -23.40 5.97 27.24
C GLU A 395 -23.17 7.35 26.62
N PHE A 396 -22.20 7.46 25.71
CA PHE A 396 -21.89 8.70 25.02
C PHE A 396 -23.02 9.10 24.05
N ALA A 397 -23.50 8.17 23.22
CA ALA A 397 -24.52 8.42 22.21
C ALA A 397 -25.85 8.87 22.83
N ILE A 398 -26.20 8.36 24.02
CA ILE A 398 -27.37 8.80 24.79
C ILE A 398 -27.30 10.31 25.12
N ASN A 399 -26.11 10.80 25.47
CA ASN A 399 -25.92 12.19 25.90
C ASN A 399 -25.54 13.13 24.75
N ARG A 400 -24.85 12.60 23.74
CA ARG A 400 -24.29 13.32 22.59
C ARG A 400 -24.29 12.40 21.36
N PRO A 401 -25.36 12.41 20.54
CA PRO A 401 -25.46 11.49 19.42
C PRO A 401 -24.34 11.72 18.40
N LEU A 402 -23.59 10.66 18.09
CA LEU A 402 -22.62 10.65 17.00
C LEU A 402 -23.37 10.40 15.69
N LYS A 403 -23.09 11.21 14.66
CA LYS A 403 -23.67 11.04 13.32
C LYS A 403 -22.83 10.05 12.52
N LEU A 404 -22.96 8.77 12.83
CA LEU A 404 -22.23 7.69 12.16
C LEU A 404 -23.07 7.05 11.06
N THR A 405 -22.44 6.79 9.91
CA THR A 405 -22.98 5.91 8.87
C THR A 405 -22.53 4.46 9.10
N GLU A 406 -21.33 4.24 9.65
CA GLU A 406 -20.85 2.90 10.02
C GLU A 406 -20.33 2.84 11.47
N LEU A 407 -20.84 1.87 12.23
CA LEU A 407 -20.26 1.45 13.50
C LEU A 407 -19.69 0.04 13.36
N ARG A 408 -18.39 -0.11 13.54
CA ARG A 408 -17.68 -1.38 13.47
C ARG A 408 -17.20 -1.79 14.86
N LEU A 409 -17.53 -3.02 15.23
CA LEU A 409 -17.23 -3.57 16.55
C LEU A 409 -16.38 -4.83 16.39
N PHE A 410 -15.16 -4.80 16.95
CA PHE A 410 -14.20 -5.90 16.88
C PHE A 410 -14.22 -6.72 18.16
N GLY A 411 -14.25 -8.06 18.03
CA GLY A 411 -14.00 -8.98 19.15
C GLY A 411 -15.06 -8.90 20.26
N LEU A 412 -16.33 -8.70 19.92
CA LEU A 412 -17.41 -8.65 20.90
C LEU A 412 -17.65 -10.02 21.55
N THR A 413 -17.84 -10.00 22.87
CA THR A 413 -18.26 -11.14 23.68
C THR A 413 -19.79 -11.27 23.70
N ASP A 414 -20.30 -12.42 24.15
CA ASP A 414 -21.76 -12.67 24.27
C ASP A 414 -22.47 -11.59 25.11
N ASN A 415 -21.88 -11.16 26.22
CA ASN A 415 -22.48 -10.13 27.08
C ASN A 415 -22.58 -8.76 26.38
N ALA A 416 -21.60 -8.43 25.53
CA ALA A 416 -21.61 -7.18 24.77
C ALA A 416 -22.73 -7.17 23.71
N VAL A 417 -23.06 -8.35 23.18
CA VAL A 417 -24.16 -8.49 22.22
C VAL A 417 -25.51 -8.20 22.88
N ASP A 418 -25.68 -8.51 24.16
CA ASP A 418 -26.90 -8.17 24.89
C ASP A 418 -27.03 -6.64 25.05
N ALA A 419 -25.94 -5.95 25.40
CA ALA A 419 -25.91 -4.49 25.44
C ALA A 419 -26.25 -3.87 24.07
N LEU A 420 -25.72 -4.45 22.98
CA LEU A 420 -26.07 -4.03 21.62
C LEU A 420 -27.57 -4.21 21.35
N LEU A 421 -28.14 -5.39 21.65
CA LEU A 421 -29.57 -5.66 21.45
C LEU A 421 -30.48 -4.70 22.24
N GLU A 422 -30.10 -4.36 23.47
CA GLU A 422 -30.83 -3.40 24.31
C GLU A 422 -30.75 -1.97 23.76
N ALA A 423 -29.65 -1.63 23.10
CA ALA A 423 -29.39 -0.31 22.60
C ALA A 423 -29.81 -0.06 21.13
N HIS A 424 -30.58 -0.96 20.53
CA HIS A 424 -31.03 -0.84 19.14
C HIS A 424 -31.67 0.52 18.82
N GLU A 425 -32.45 1.09 19.73
CA GLU A 425 -33.10 2.39 19.53
C GLU A 425 -32.10 3.56 19.36
N PHE A 426 -30.91 3.47 19.96
CA PHE A 426 -29.87 4.49 19.86
C PHE A 426 -29.04 4.40 18.57
N PHE A 427 -29.06 3.25 17.92
CA PHE A 427 -28.33 3.01 16.67
C PHE A 427 -29.26 2.98 15.44
N GLY A 428 -30.53 3.36 15.59
CA GLY A 428 -31.49 3.34 14.48
C GLY A 428 -31.08 4.20 13.27
N ASP A 429 -30.34 5.29 13.53
CA ASP A 429 -29.85 6.22 12.51
C ASP A 429 -28.52 5.77 11.86
N ILE A 430 -27.90 4.67 12.32
CA ILE A 430 -26.66 4.15 11.73
C ILE A 430 -27.02 3.22 10.58
N ASP A 431 -26.58 3.57 9.37
CA ASP A 431 -26.85 2.77 8.16
C ASP A 431 -26.25 1.37 8.25
N ARG A 432 -25.09 1.24 8.90
CA ARG A 432 -24.30 0.01 8.90
C ARG A 432 -23.67 -0.31 10.25
N ILE A 433 -23.97 -1.48 10.80
CA ILE A 433 -23.32 -2.05 11.98
C ILE A 433 -22.56 -3.30 11.56
N VAL A 434 -21.23 -3.26 11.69
CA VAL A 434 -20.35 -4.36 11.29
C VAL A 434 -19.78 -5.05 12.50
N LEU A 435 -20.06 -6.35 12.64
CA LEU A 435 -19.48 -7.20 13.67
C LEU A 435 -18.33 -8.03 13.07
N GLU A 436 -17.14 -7.87 13.63
CA GLU A 436 -15.93 -8.59 13.18
C GLU A 436 -15.35 -9.41 14.33
N GLN A 437 -15.03 -10.69 14.06
CA GLN A 437 -14.55 -11.64 15.08
C GLN A 437 -15.46 -11.74 16.33
N CYS A 438 -16.77 -11.64 16.14
CA CYS A 438 -17.71 -11.85 17.24
C CYS A 438 -17.80 -13.34 17.55
N GLU A 439 -17.52 -13.73 18.80
CA GLU A 439 -17.61 -15.13 19.24
C GLU A 439 -19.10 -15.60 19.36
N SER A 440 -20.04 -14.65 19.31
CA SER A 440 -21.47 -14.85 19.58
C SER A 440 -22.29 -15.32 18.38
N VAL A 441 -21.90 -16.44 17.77
CA VAL A 441 -22.67 -17.05 16.66
C VAL A 441 -24.11 -17.39 17.10
N ARG A 442 -24.34 -17.64 18.40
CA ARG A 442 -25.64 -18.10 18.92
C ARG A 442 -26.73 -17.04 18.89
N ARG A 443 -26.38 -15.76 19.06
CA ARG A 443 -27.33 -14.64 19.15
C ARG A 443 -27.53 -13.93 17.81
N TRP A 444 -26.87 -14.41 16.75
CA TRP A 444 -26.98 -13.85 15.40
C TRP A 444 -28.43 -13.72 14.88
N PRO A 445 -29.33 -14.71 15.06
CA PRO A 445 -30.73 -14.58 14.63
C PRO A 445 -31.50 -13.48 15.38
N GLU A 446 -31.10 -13.14 16.60
CA GLU A 446 -31.71 -12.06 17.37
C GLU A 446 -31.23 -10.69 16.86
N LEU A 447 -29.91 -10.55 16.67
CA LEU A 447 -29.33 -9.35 16.08
C LEU A 447 -29.91 -9.07 14.68
N GLN A 448 -30.00 -10.09 13.82
CA GLN A 448 -30.61 -9.96 12.49
C GLN A 448 -32.08 -9.54 12.56
N ARG A 449 -32.84 -10.04 13.54
CA ARG A 449 -34.25 -9.63 13.73
C ARG A 449 -34.37 -8.17 14.16
N ARG A 450 -33.41 -7.65 14.93
CA ARG A 450 -33.43 -6.27 15.43
C ARG A 450 -32.90 -5.27 14.39
N TYR A 451 -31.72 -5.53 13.85
CA TYR A 451 -31.02 -4.59 12.96
C TYR A 451 -31.27 -4.86 11.47
N GLY A 452 -31.83 -6.02 11.10
CA GLY A 452 -32.19 -6.32 9.73
C GLY A 452 -31.01 -6.17 8.75
N ALA A 453 -31.21 -5.30 7.75
CA ALA A 453 -30.22 -5.04 6.70
C ALA A 453 -29.03 -4.17 7.15
N GLN A 454 -29.13 -3.49 8.30
CA GLN A 454 -28.02 -2.68 8.84
C GLN A 454 -26.89 -3.56 9.36
N LEU A 455 -27.17 -4.82 9.73
CA LEU A 455 -26.20 -5.70 10.37
C LEU A 455 -25.40 -6.50 9.34
N HIS A 456 -24.08 -6.42 9.45
CA HIS A 456 -23.15 -7.20 8.63
C HIS A 456 -22.15 -7.96 9.50
N THR A 457 -21.85 -9.20 9.11
CA THR A 457 -20.64 -9.89 9.57
C THR A 457 -19.52 -9.67 8.58
N CYS A 458 -18.31 -9.55 9.09
CA CYS A 458 -17.09 -9.65 8.30
C CYS A 458 -16.24 -10.78 8.88
N ASP A 459 -16.26 -11.94 8.20
CA ASP A 459 -15.43 -13.09 8.58
C ASP A 459 -13.96 -12.88 8.19
N GLN A 460 -13.71 -11.97 7.26
CA GLN A 460 -12.37 -11.53 6.90
C GLN A 460 -11.88 -10.51 7.91
N THR A 461 -10.91 -10.92 8.73
CA THR A 461 -10.10 -10.00 9.53
C THR A 461 -9.40 -9.03 8.63
N PHE A 462 -9.86 -7.77 8.53
CA PHE A 462 -9.27 -6.83 7.59
C PHE A 462 -8.82 -7.55 6.32
N GLY A 463 -9.76 -8.15 5.57
CA GLY A 463 -9.47 -8.22 4.13
C GLY A 463 -9.03 -6.80 3.82
N VAL A 464 -7.77 -6.62 3.40
CA VAL A 464 -7.24 -5.32 2.97
C VAL A 464 -8.40 -4.67 2.23
N VAL A 465 -8.82 -3.44 2.52
CA VAL A 465 -9.88 -2.83 1.70
C VAL A 465 -9.34 -2.87 0.25
N GLY A 466 -9.80 -3.82 -0.58
CA GLY A 466 -9.09 -4.30 -1.78
C GLY A 466 -8.94 -5.82 -1.98
N GLU A 467 -8.88 -6.65 -0.94
CA GLU A 467 -8.89 -8.12 -1.02
C GLU A 467 -10.34 -8.64 -1.11
N ARG A 468 -11.07 -8.20 -2.15
CA ARG A 468 -11.88 -9.20 -2.85
C ARG A 468 -10.89 -10.21 -3.43
N GLU A 469 -11.29 -11.44 -3.71
CA GLU A 469 -10.40 -12.49 -4.27
C GLU A 469 -9.75 -12.13 -5.65
N GLY A 470 -9.73 -10.87 -6.06
CA GLY A 470 -8.86 -10.35 -7.11
C GLY A 470 -7.62 -9.68 -6.52
N ASP A 471 -6.43 -10.13 -6.91
CA ASP A 471 -5.12 -9.51 -6.68
C ASP A 471 -4.97 -8.06 -7.22
N ASP A 472 -6.08 -7.39 -7.54
CA ASP A 472 -6.06 -6.11 -8.23
C ASP A 472 -6.05 -4.94 -7.23
N LEU A 473 -4.84 -4.48 -6.89
CA LEU A 473 -4.57 -3.22 -6.21
C LEU A 473 -5.29 -2.00 -6.84
N ARG A 474 -5.88 -2.14 -8.04
CA ARG A 474 -6.75 -1.11 -8.66
C ARG A 474 -8.17 -1.09 -8.09
N GLU A 475 -8.73 -2.20 -7.62
CA GLU A 475 -10.06 -2.19 -7.01
C GLU A 475 -10.03 -1.41 -5.68
N SER A 476 -8.92 -1.46 -4.93
CA SER A 476 -8.73 -0.65 -3.71
C SER A 476 -8.53 0.85 -3.95
N LEU A 477 -8.25 1.27 -5.18
CA LEU A 477 -8.15 2.70 -5.53
C LEU A 477 -9.51 3.40 -5.49
N PHE A 478 -10.58 2.69 -5.86
CA PHE A 478 -11.94 3.24 -5.95
C PHE A 478 -12.83 2.86 -4.76
N ASP A 479 -12.47 1.83 -3.99
CA ASP A 479 -13.17 1.45 -2.75
C ASP A 479 -12.77 2.33 -1.53
N ALA A 480 -12.03 3.43 -1.75
CA ALA A 480 -11.72 4.41 -0.72
C ALA A 480 -13.03 5.07 -0.20
N PRO A 481 -13.42 4.81 1.04
CA PRO A 481 -14.67 5.30 1.61
C PRO A 481 -14.55 6.79 1.95
N GLY A 482 -15.60 7.54 1.60
CA GLY A 482 -15.62 9.02 1.57
C GLY A 482 -15.37 9.63 0.19
N TRP A 483 -15.09 8.80 -0.82
CA TRP A 483 -14.64 9.24 -2.16
C TRP A 483 -15.55 8.77 -3.29
N ALA A 484 -16.63 8.06 -2.96
CA ALA A 484 -17.78 8.00 -3.84
C ALA A 484 -18.31 9.43 -4.05
N ALA A 485 -18.49 9.83 -5.31
CA ALA A 485 -19.23 11.04 -5.62
C ALA A 485 -20.59 10.98 -4.90
N PRO A 486 -21.06 12.10 -4.30
CA PRO A 486 -22.30 12.15 -3.55
C PRO A 486 -23.52 11.66 -4.34
#